data_AF-A0A7J5YF51-F1
#
_entry.id   AF-A0A7J5YF51-F1
#
_cell.length_a   1.000
_cell.length_b   1.000
_cell.length_c   1.000
_cell.angle_alpha   90.00
_cell.angle_beta   90.00
_cell.angle_gamma   90.00
#
_symmetry.space_group_name_H-M   'P 1'
#
loop_
_entity.id
_entity.type
_entity.pdbx_description
1 polymer ?
#
loop_
_entity_poly.entity_id
_entity_poly.type
_entity_poly.pdbx_seq_one_letter_code
_entity_poly.pdbx_strand_id
1 'polypeptide(L)'
;MAALGTARCLFRRYSWVKNVQKSKQMLVKCTARTLCTGTQDNALSDNTKPQFTDAAVQDLLTRITGLDLEKVFRPIKQELKPPTYKLMTDEQLEEAVELAKEQAKKMLQMPPVLPERKPIDDVLSEDQILEGMDTAKYVFTDISFNIPHRERFVVVREPNGVLRKASWEERDRLIQVYFPKEGRKLTAPLIFKEENLKMVFSQDRHEDVLDLCLVQFEPDSSDFIRIYAQKESQRSGYIELALQAHEQTVAKSASA
;
A
#
# COMPACT_ATOMS: atom_id res chain seq x y z
N MET A 1 45.84 15.78 -53.28
CA MET A 1 44.64 15.22 -52.64
C MET A 1 44.34 16.06 -51.41
N ALA A 2 43.35 16.93 -51.53
CA ALA A 2 42.82 17.81 -50.49
C ALA A 2 41.71 17.05 -49.73
N ALA A 3 41.25 17.35 -48.52
CA ALA A 3 41.44 18.48 -47.64
C ALA A 3 41.11 18.00 -46.20
N LEU A 4 41.80 18.54 -45.20
CA LEU A 4 41.41 18.47 -43.80
C LEU A 4 40.12 19.28 -43.61
N GLY A 5 39.00 18.60 -43.43
CA GLY A 5 37.71 19.20 -43.13
C GLY A 5 37.45 19.23 -41.63
N THR A 6 37.80 20.34 -40.98
CA THR A 6 37.44 20.64 -39.59
C THR A 6 35.93 20.84 -39.48
N ALA A 7 35.24 19.98 -38.74
CA ALA A 7 33.83 20.15 -38.42
C ALA A 7 33.65 21.28 -37.40
N ARG A 8 32.93 22.34 -37.81
CA ARG A 8 32.48 23.43 -36.94
C ARG A 8 31.34 22.94 -36.04
N CYS A 9 31.64 22.58 -34.79
CA CYS A 9 30.62 22.48 -33.75
C CYS A 9 30.31 23.88 -33.20
N LEU A 10 29.24 24.50 -33.72
CA LEU A 10 28.63 25.68 -33.10
C LEU A 10 27.82 25.23 -31.86
N PHE A 11 28.46 25.22 -30.69
CA PHE A 11 27.75 25.17 -29.42
C PHE A 11 27.03 26.49 -29.19
N ARG A 12 25.74 26.55 -29.54
CA ARG A 12 24.86 27.66 -29.15
C ARG A 12 24.52 27.49 -27.66
N ARG A 13 25.34 28.12 -26.82
CA ARG A 13 25.01 28.39 -25.41
C ARG A 13 23.87 29.41 -25.39
N TYR A 14 22.69 29.02 -24.91
CA TYR A 14 21.72 29.98 -24.41
C TYR A 14 21.97 30.17 -22.91
N SER A 15 22.77 31.19 -22.60
CA SER A 15 22.84 31.79 -21.27
C SER A 15 21.61 32.69 -21.10
N TRP A 16 20.68 32.30 -20.24
CA TRP A 16 19.69 33.24 -19.73
C TRP A 16 20.01 33.54 -18.27
N VAL A 17 20.70 34.65 -18.08
CA VAL A 17 20.81 35.35 -16.81
C VAL A 17 20.04 36.65 -16.98
N LYS A 18 19.06 36.88 -16.10
CA LYS A 18 18.77 38.15 -15.43
C LYS A 18 17.67 37.87 -14.39
N ASN A 19 18.02 37.87 -13.11
CA ASN A 19 18.09 39.05 -12.23
C ASN A 19 16.70 39.42 -11.71
N VAL A 20 16.38 38.95 -10.50
CA VAL A 20 15.24 39.42 -9.72
C VAL A 20 15.76 39.90 -8.37
N GLN A 21 15.41 41.14 -8.08
CA GLN A 21 15.84 41.92 -6.92
C GLN A 21 15.45 41.25 -5.60
N LYS A 22 16.39 41.26 -4.66
CA LYS A 22 16.14 41.01 -3.23
C LYS A 22 15.25 42.14 -2.68
N SER A 23 13.97 41.87 -2.45
CA SER A 23 13.16 42.69 -1.54
C SER A 23 13.45 42.27 -0.11
N LYS A 24 13.83 43.24 0.70
CA LYS A 24 13.88 43.16 2.17
C LYS A 24 12.48 43.45 2.70
N GLN A 25 12.22 42.92 3.90
CA GLN A 25 11.01 43.06 4.72
C GLN A 25 9.92 42.03 4.46
N MET A 26 10.04 40.87 5.13
CA MET A 26 8.87 40.18 5.66
C MET A 26 8.92 40.24 7.18
N LEU A 27 7.94 40.97 7.71
CA LEU A 27 7.63 41.09 9.13
C LEU A 27 7.18 39.70 9.62
N VAL A 28 7.94 39.10 10.53
CA VAL A 28 7.55 37.90 11.25
C VAL A 28 6.39 38.27 12.17
N LYS A 29 5.16 38.08 11.69
CA LYS A 29 4.01 37.93 12.60
C LYS A 29 4.05 36.49 13.11
N CYS A 30 4.50 36.32 14.34
CA CYS A 30 4.23 35.12 15.12
C CYS A 30 2.72 34.98 15.26
N THR A 31 2.09 34.20 14.39
CA THR A 31 0.77 33.64 14.68
C THR A 31 0.96 32.65 15.82
N ALA A 32 0.52 33.05 17.01
CA ALA A 32 0.38 32.17 18.14
C ALA A 32 -0.38 30.91 17.69
N ARG A 33 0.20 29.73 17.93
CA ARG A 33 -0.52 28.48 17.84
C ARG A 33 -1.71 28.61 18.79
N THR A 34 -2.92 28.68 18.25
CA THR A 34 -4.13 28.46 19.03
C THR A 34 -4.04 27.04 19.56
N LEU A 35 -3.76 26.96 20.87
CA LEU A 35 -3.94 25.78 21.68
C LEU A 35 -5.30 25.16 21.34
N CYS A 36 -5.29 23.89 20.95
CA CYS A 36 -6.51 23.11 20.83
C CYS A 36 -7.25 23.19 22.16
N THR A 37 -8.41 23.84 22.16
CA THR A 37 -9.32 23.85 23.29
C THR A 37 -9.76 22.42 23.53
N GLY A 38 -9.37 21.86 24.68
CA GLY A 38 -9.76 20.53 25.10
C GLY A 38 -11.29 20.43 25.15
N THR A 39 -11.84 19.49 24.40
CA THR A 39 -13.21 19.03 24.57
C THR A 39 -13.18 17.87 25.56
N GLN A 40 -13.28 18.22 26.83
CA GLN A 40 -13.88 17.39 27.88
C GLN A 40 -15.39 17.72 27.85
N ASP A 41 -16.38 16.83 27.86
CA ASP A 41 -16.46 15.41 28.19
C ASP A 41 -17.69 14.81 27.49
N ASN A 42 -17.67 13.51 27.19
CA ASN A 42 -18.83 12.66 27.41
C ASN A 42 -18.33 11.26 27.76
N ALA A 43 -18.53 10.89 29.02
CA ALA A 43 -18.21 9.58 29.56
C ALA A 43 -18.94 8.47 28.79
N LEU A 44 -18.17 7.62 28.12
CA LEU A 44 -18.52 6.24 27.82
C LEU A 44 -17.38 5.38 28.34
N SER A 45 -17.66 4.67 29.43
CA SER A 45 -16.85 3.59 29.95
C SER A 45 -16.68 2.50 28.90
N ASP A 46 -15.51 2.40 28.29
CA ASP A 46 -14.78 1.14 28.14
C ASP A 46 -13.38 1.42 27.56
N ASN A 47 -12.37 0.70 28.03
CA ASN A 47 -10.98 0.73 27.54
C ASN A 47 -10.86 0.10 26.14
N THR A 48 -11.74 0.48 25.21
CA THR A 48 -11.77 -0.05 23.85
C THR A 48 -10.64 0.60 23.07
N LYS A 49 -9.65 -0.19 22.69
CA LYS A 49 -8.56 0.29 21.83
C LYS A 49 -9.18 0.86 20.55
N PRO A 50 -8.76 2.06 20.10
CA PRO A 50 -9.29 2.65 18.87
C PRO A 50 -9.08 1.69 17.70
N GLN A 51 -10.11 1.47 16.91
CA GLN A 51 -10.07 0.59 15.75
C GLN A 51 -9.68 1.38 14.51
N PHE A 52 -9.05 0.71 13.55
CA PHE A 52 -8.66 1.34 12.28
C PHE A 52 -9.87 1.92 11.54
N THR A 53 -11.05 1.32 11.67
CA THR A 53 -12.29 1.75 11.01
C THR A 53 -12.94 2.98 11.63
N ASP A 54 -12.50 3.43 12.79
CA ASP A 54 -13.11 4.56 13.49
C ASP A 54 -12.95 5.86 12.69
N ALA A 55 -14.03 6.63 12.55
CA ALA A 55 -14.03 7.86 11.75
C ALA A 55 -12.97 8.88 12.22
N ALA A 56 -12.78 9.01 13.54
CA ALA A 56 -11.75 9.89 14.10
C ALA A 56 -10.32 9.46 13.73
N VAL A 57 -10.06 8.15 13.68
CA VAL A 57 -8.76 7.59 13.25
C VAL A 57 -8.57 7.80 11.75
N GLN A 58 -9.60 7.53 10.95
CA GLN A 58 -9.57 7.75 9.49
C GLN A 58 -9.35 9.21 9.11
N ASP A 59 -10.01 10.15 9.81
CA ASP A 59 -9.81 11.58 9.63
C ASP A 59 -8.36 11.99 9.94
N LEU A 60 -7.81 11.48 11.04
CA LEU A 60 -6.42 11.73 11.42
C LEU A 60 -5.46 11.18 10.37
N LEU A 61 -5.63 9.94 9.94
CA LEU A 61 -4.79 9.30 8.92
C LEU A 61 -4.88 10.01 7.58
N THR A 62 -6.06 10.49 7.19
CA THR A 62 -6.26 11.29 5.98
C THR A 62 -5.49 12.60 6.05
N ARG A 63 -5.51 13.28 7.22
CA ARG A 63 -4.72 14.52 7.43
C ARG A 63 -3.22 14.28 7.40
N ILE A 64 -2.75 13.18 8.00
CA ILE A 64 -1.32 12.81 8.00
C ILE A 64 -0.84 12.49 6.59
N THR A 65 -1.65 11.74 5.84
CA THR A 65 -1.30 11.32 4.47
C THR A 65 -1.25 12.52 3.52
N GLY A 66 -2.16 13.48 3.70
CA GLY A 66 -2.31 14.62 2.79
C GLY A 66 -2.85 14.20 1.42
N LEU A 67 -3.09 15.17 0.55
CA LEU A 67 -3.54 14.94 -0.82
C LEU A 67 -2.61 15.68 -1.78
N ASP A 68 -1.80 14.92 -2.50
CA ASP A 68 -0.87 15.41 -3.52
C ASP A 68 -1.25 14.82 -4.88
N LEU A 69 -1.79 15.65 -5.76
CA LEU A 69 -2.30 15.23 -7.08
C LEU A 69 -1.17 14.74 -7.99
N GLU A 70 0.01 15.36 -7.91
CA GLU A 70 1.15 14.99 -8.77
C GLU A 70 1.68 13.60 -8.44
N LYS A 71 1.70 13.27 -7.14
CA LYS A 71 2.10 11.95 -6.66
C LYS A 71 1.05 10.87 -6.96
N VAL A 72 -0.23 11.17 -6.73
CA VAL A 72 -1.33 10.22 -6.96
C VAL A 72 -1.45 9.86 -8.45
N PHE A 73 -1.39 10.87 -9.32
CA PHE A 73 -1.49 10.68 -10.78
C PHE A 73 -0.11 10.63 -11.46
N ARG A 74 0.88 10.03 -10.79
CA ARG A 74 2.21 9.86 -11.37
C ARG A 74 2.12 9.07 -12.69
N PRO A 75 2.90 9.44 -13.72
CA PRO A 75 2.88 8.73 -14.99
C PRO A 75 3.44 7.30 -14.82
N ILE A 76 2.60 6.31 -15.12
CA ILE A 76 2.96 4.89 -15.06
C ILE A 76 3.57 4.47 -16.41
N LYS A 77 4.55 3.57 -16.37
CA LYS A 77 5.11 2.96 -17.58
C LYS A 77 4.09 2.00 -18.19
N GLN A 78 3.30 2.52 -19.13
CA GLN A 78 2.29 1.78 -19.89
C GLN A 78 2.32 2.22 -21.36
N GLU A 79 1.59 1.52 -22.23
CA GLU A 79 1.46 1.92 -23.62
C GLU A 79 0.82 3.30 -23.72
N LEU A 80 1.57 4.26 -24.27
CA LEU A 80 1.16 5.66 -24.32
C LEU A 80 0.22 5.88 -25.51
N LYS A 81 -0.91 6.52 -25.22
CA LYS A 81 -1.83 7.05 -26.23
C LYS A 81 -1.53 8.53 -26.44
N PRO A 82 -1.76 9.08 -27.65
CA PRO A 82 -1.59 10.51 -27.89
C PRO A 82 -2.51 11.31 -26.96
N PRO A 83 -2.02 12.39 -26.31
CA PRO A 83 -2.83 13.20 -25.40
C PRO A 83 -3.86 14.03 -26.16
N THR A 84 -5.01 14.27 -25.52
CA THR A 84 -6.09 15.11 -26.05
C THR A 84 -6.06 16.48 -25.39
N TYR A 85 -5.87 17.53 -26.18
CA TYR A 85 -5.92 18.91 -25.69
C TYR A 85 -7.34 19.47 -25.77
N LYS A 86 -7.73 20.24 -24.75
CA LYS A 86 -9.01 20.95 -24.67
C LYS A 86 -8.76 22.38 -24.21
N LEU A 87 -9.52 23.33 -24.75
CA LEU A 87 -9.53 24.72 -24.28
C LEU A 87 -10.62 24.83 -23.22
N MET A 88 -10.28 25.37 -22.06
CA MET A 88 -11.18 25.49 -20.90
C MET A 88 -11.18 26.93 -20.39
N THR A 89 -12.31 27.36 -19.82
CA THR A 89 -12.37 28.58 -19.00
C THR A 89 -11.81 28.31 -17.60
N ASP A 90 -11.55 29.36 -16.82
CA ASP A 90 -11.04 29.22 -15.45
C ASP A 90 -12.03 28.42 -14.56
N GLU A 91 -13.33 28.67 -14.69
CA GLU A 91 -14.38 27.91 -13.99
C GLU A 91 -14.33 26.41 -14.33
N GLN A 92 -14.21 26.07 -15.62
CA GLN A 92 -14.11 24.68 -16.06
C GLN A 92 -12.82 24.01 -15.59
N LEU A 93 -11.73 24.77 -15.45
CA LEU A 93 -10.47 24.27 -14.92
C LEU A 93 -10.59 23.96 -13.42
N GLU A 94 -11.25 24.83 -12.65
CA GLU A 94 -11.51 24.61 -11.22
C GLU A 94 -12.38 23.36 -11.01
N GLU A 95 -13.46 23.21 -11.76
CA GLU A 95 -14.31 22.01 -11.73
C GLU A 95 -13.51 20.73 -12.05
N ALA A 96 -12.65 20.78 -13.08
CA ALA A 96 -11.80 19.64 -13.43
C ALA A 96 -10.80 19.29 -12.32
N VAL A 97 -10.26 20.29 -11.62
CA VAL A 97 -9.39 20.09 -10.46
C VAL A 97 -10.15 19.49 -9.29
N GLU A 98 -11.39 19.90 -9.03
CA GLU A 98 -12.23 19.30 -7.99
C GLU A 98 -12.56 17.84 -8.28
N LEU A 99 -12.95 17.52 -9.51
CA LEU A 99 -13.17 16.14 -9.95
C LEU A 99 -11.90 15.29 -9.77
N ALA A 100 -10.72 15.84 -10.12
CA ALA A 100 -9.45 15.16 -9.89
C ALA A 100 -9.17 14.92 -8.40
N LYS A 101 -9.50 15.89 -7.52
CA LYS A 101 -9.38 15.72 -6.06
C LYS A 101 -10.32 14.64 -5.53
N GLU A 102 -11.56 14.57 -6.00
CA GLU A 102 -12.51 13.51 -5.61
C GLU A 102 -12.04 12.13 -6.06
N GLN A 103 -11.52 12.01 -7.28
CA GLN A 103 -10.93 10.77 -7.78
C GLN A 103 -9.71 10.38 -6.96
N ALA A 104 -8.83 11.34 -6.64
CA ALA A 104 -7.65 11.10 -5.80
C ALA A 104 -8.06 10.60 -4.41
N LYS A 105 -9.10 11.16 -3.80
CA LYS A 105 -9.63 10.67 -2.51
C LYS A 105 -10.10 9.22 -2.57
N LYS A 106 -10.77 8.82 -3.67
CA LYS A 106 -11.20 7.42 -3.88
C LYS A 106 -10.00 6.49 -4.04
N MET A 107 -8.98 6.91 -4.79
CA MET A 107 -7.76 6.13 -4.99
C MET A 107 -6.92 5.99 -3.71
N LEU A 108 -6.91 7.03 -2.86
CA LEU A 108 -6.19 7.05 -1.59
C LEU A 108 -6.93 6.35 -0.45
N GLN A 109 -8.05 5.67 -0.73
CA GLN A 109 -8.77 4.92 0.26
C GLN A 109 -7.86 3.82 0.84
N MET A 110 -7.66 3.87 2.16
CA MET A 110 -6.79 2.90 2.82
C MET A 110 -7.47 1.53 2.90
N PRO A 111 -6.74 0.43 2.62
CA PRO A 111 -7.27 -0.91 2.80
C PRO A 111 -7.52 -1.20 4.29
N PRO A 112 -8.55 -2.00 4.63
CA PRO A 112 -8.83 -2.35 6.01
C PRO A 112 -7.71 -3.22 6.58
N VAL A 113 -7.30 -2.92 7.82
CA VAL A 113 -6.32 -3.72 8.57
C VAL A 113 -7.07 -4.81 9.33
N LEU A 114 -6.77 -6.07 9.01
CA LEU A 114 -7.38 -7.24 9.64
C LEU A 114 -6.35 -8.00 10.51
N PRO A 115 -6.79 -8.65 11.59
CA PRO A 115 -5.92 -9.57 12.33
C PRO A 115 -5.63 -10.83 11.52
N GLU A 116 -4.56 -11.52 11.91
CA GLU A 116 -4.17 -12.79 11.28
C GLU A 116 -5.27 -13.85 11.44
N ARG A 117 -5.60 -14.51 10.33
CA ARG A 117 -6.58 -15.61 10.31
C ARG A 117 -6.02 -16.85 11.02
N LYS A 118 -6.88 -17.54 11.77
CA LYS A 118 -6.53 -18.82 12.43
C LYS A 118 -6.45 -19.95 11.40
N PRO A 119 -5.54 -20.92 11.55
CA PRO A 119 -5.49 -22.10 10.69
C PRO A 119 -6.80 -22.90 10.80
N ILE A 120 -7.19 -23.55 9.70
CA ILE A 120 -8.40 -24.39 9.61
C ILE A 120 -7.97 -25.84 9.73
N ASP A 121 -8.31 -26.47 10.86
CA ASP A 121 -8.09 -27.89 11.10
C ASP A 121 -9.44 -28.56 11.35
N ASP A 122 -10.21 -28.75 10.27
CA ASP A 122 -11.55 -29.33 10.32
C ASP A 122 -11.62 -30.58 9.45
N VAL A 123 -11.88 -31.72 10.08
CA VAL A 123 -11.97 -33.03 9.44
C VAL A 123 -13.45 -33.38 9.28
N LEU A 124 -13.86 -33.65 8.05
CA LEU A 124 -15.25 -33.95 7.70
C LEU A 124 -15.56 -35.45 7.82
N SER A 125 -14.66 -36.30 7.33
CA SER A 125 -14.81 -37.76 7.41
C SER A 125 -13.45 -38.47 7.39
N GLU A 126 -13.41 -39.66 7.97
CA GLU A 126 -12.23 -40.53 8.00
C GLU A 126 -12.65 -41.93 7.53
N ASP A 127 -12.18 -42.35 6.35
CA ASP A 127 -12.45 -43.69 5.82
C ASP A 127 -11.13 -44.44 5.67
N GLN A 128 -10.78 -45.21 6.70
CA GLN A 128 -9.54 -45.98 6.75
C GLN A 128 -9.44 -47.03 5.64
N ILE A 129 -10.57 -47.46 5.07
CA ILE A 129 -10.60 -48.41 3.94
C ILE A 129 -9.84 -47.83 2.72
N LEU A 130 -9.84 -46.51 2.55
CA LEU A 130 -9.17 -45.83 1.44
C LEU A 130 -7.69 -45.53 1.71
N GLU A 131 -7.18 -45.89 2.89
CA GLU A 131 -5.77 -45.72 3.24
C GLU A 131 -4.87 -46.56 2.32
N GLY A 132 -3.90 -45.90 1.68
CA GLY A 132 -2.92 -46.57 0.83
C GLY A 132 -3.40 -46.96 -0.58
N MET A 133 -4.63 -46.60 -0.98
CA MET A 133 -5.08 -46.76 -2.37
C MET A 133 -4.40 -45.78 -3.32
N ASP A 134 -4.26 -44.52 -2.88
CA ASP A 134 -3.72 -43.42 -3.65
C ASP A 134 -2.40 -42.92 -3.06
N THR A 135 -1.52 -42.40 -3.92
CA THR A 135 -0.23 -41.82 -3.51
C THR A 135 -0.28 -40.30 -3.35
N ALA A 136 -1.19 -39.63 -4.05
CA ALA A 136 -1.33 -38.18 -4.07
C ALA A 136 -2.60 -37.72 -3.34
N LYS A 137 -2.61 -36.45 -2.93
CA LYS A 137 -3.79 -35.80 -2.37
C LYS A 137 -4.70 -35.34 -3.51
N TYR A 138 -6.01 -35.56 -3.37
CA TYR A 138 -7.01 -34.98 -4.27
C TYR A 138 -7.61 -33.74 -3.65
N VAL A 139 -7.83 -32.71 -4.46
CA VAL A 139 -8.49 -31.49 -3.97
C VAL A 139 -9.74 -31.21 -4.78
N PHE A 140 -10.86 -31.14 -4.08
CA PHE A 140 -12.16 -30.83 -4.65
C PHE A 140 -12.52 -29.40 -4.29
N THR A 141 -12.84 -28.61 -5.31
CA THR A 141 -13.19 -27.19 -5.17
C THR A 141 -14.55 -26.98 -5.81
N ASP A 142 -15.48 -26.42 -5.06
CA ASP A 142 -16.74 -25.94 -5.63
C ASP A 142 -16.44 -24.75 -6.55
N ILE A 143 -17.03 -24.72 -7.75
CA ILE A 143 -16.84 -23.67 -8.77
C ILE A 143 -18.11 -22.85 -9.07
N SER A 144 -19.15 -22.98 -8.23
CA SER A 144 -20.41 -22.23 -8.35
C SER A 144 -20.21 -20.72 -8.33
N PHE A 145 -20.65 -19.97 -9.35
CA PHE A 145 -20.34 -18.53 -9.49
C PHE A 145 -20.95 -17.62 -8.41
N ASN A 146 -22.13 -17.95 -7.88
CA ASN A 146 -22.89 -17.08 -6.97
C ASN A 146 -22.44 -17.16 -5.49
N ILE A 147 -21.32 -17.82 -5.20
CA ILE A 147 -20.84 -18.04 -3.83
C ILE A 147 -19.55 -17.23 -3.63
N PRO A 148 -19.46 -16.41 -2.56
CA PRO A 148 -18.27 -15.63 -2.29
C PRO A 148 -17.08 -16.52 -1.94
N HIS A 149 -15.88 -16.04 -2.26
CA HIS A 149 -14.63 -16.79 -2.09
C HIS A 149 -14.33 -17.21 -0.65
N ARG A 150 -14.90 -16.54 0.37
CA ARG A 150 -14.74 -16.90 1.79
C ARG A 150 -15.63 -18.05 2.24
N GLU A 151 -16.78 -18.26 1.62
CA GLU A 151 -17.77 -19.30 1.99
C GLU A 151 -17.65 -20.55 1.12
N ARG A 152 -16.93 -20.46 -0.01
CA ARG A 152 -16.73 -21.55 -0.96
C ARG A 152 -16.14 -22.81 -0.30
N PHE A 153 -16.62 -23.98 -0.67
CA PHE A 153 -16.10 -25.25 -0.16
C PHE A 153 -14.85 -25.69 -0.93
N VAL A 154 -13.76 -25.93 -0.21
CA VAL A 154 -12.52 -26.53 -0.71
C VAL A 154 -12.13 -27.63 0.25
N VAL A 155 -12.14 -28.87 -0.23
CA VAL A 155 -11.88 -30.06 0.58
C VAL A 155 -10.75 -30.87 -0.03
N VAL A 156 -9.89 -31.41 0.84
CA VAL A 156 -8.71 -32.18 0.48
C VAL A 156 -8.91 -33.60 0.99
N ARG A 157 -8.79 -34.57 0.08
CA ARG A 157 -8.71 -35.99 0.40
C ARG A 157 -7.25 -36.39 0.48
N GLU A 158 -6.83 -36.79 1.66
CA GLU A 158 -5.47 -37.27 1.91
C GLU A 158 -5.34 -38.77 1.62
N PRO A 159 -4.14 -39.27 1.29
CA PRO A 159 -3.92 -40.70 1.05
C PRO A 159 -4.17 -41.58 2.29
N ASN A 160 -4.24 -40.96 3.48
CA ASN A 160 -4.60 -41.62 4.74
C ASN A 160 -6.10 -41.95 4.83
N GLY A 161 -6.90 -41.60 3.83
CA GLY A 161 -8.35 -41.78 3.84
C GLY A 161 -9.12 -40.67 4.58
N VAL A 162 -8.46 -39.59 4.98
CA VAL A 162 -9.08 -38.45 5.67
C VAL A 162 -9.58 -37.41 4.66
N LEU A 163 -10.84 -36.99 4.78
CA LEU A 163 -11.40 -35.84 4.09
C LEU A 163 -11.44 -34.65 5.03
N ARG A 164 -10.59 -33.66 4.79
CA ARG A 164 -10.51 -32.42 5.58
C ARG A 164 -10.81 -31.18 4.75
N LYS A 165 -11.07 -30.06 5.42
CA LYS A 165 -11.05 -28.75 4.76
C LYS A 165 -9.61 -28.40 4.33
N ALA A 166 -9.50 -27.67 3.22
CA ALA A 166 -8.21 -27.16 2.76
C ALA A 166 -7.65 -26.12 3.73
N SER A 167 -6.33 -26.10 3.86
CA SER A 167 -5.63 -24.99 4.52
C SER A 167 -5.84 -23.69 3.75
N TRP A 168 -5.61 -22.56 4.41
CA TRP A 168 -5.74 -21.25 3.78
C TRP A 168 -4.83 -21.07 2.57
N GLU A 169 -3.61 -21.58 2.60
CA GLU A 169 -2.66 -21.51 1.49
C GLU A 169 -3.13 -22.35 0.28
N GLU A 170 -3.57 -23.59 0.53
CA GLU A 170 -4.16 -24.46 -0.50
C GLU A 170 -5.39 -23.78 -1.12
N ARG A 171 -6.26 -23.22 -0.28
CA ARG A 171 -7.49 -22.53 -0.68
C ARG A 171 -7.19 -21.33 -1.58
N ASP A 172 -6.31 -20.43 -1.13
CA ASP A 172 -5.94 -19.21 -1.87
C ASP A 172 -5.36 -19.53 -3.24
N ARG A 173 -4.50 -20.56 -3.31
CA ARG A 173 -3.91 -21.03 -4.56
C ARG A 173 -4.97 -21.60 -5.50
N LEU A 174 -5.87 -22.45 -5.01
CA LEU A 174 -6.90 -23.09 -5.83
C LEU A 174 -7.96 -22.12 -6.31
N ILE A 175 -8.35 -21.16 -5.47
CA ILE A 175 -9.23 -20.06 -5.89
C ILE A 175 -8.58 -19.32 -7.05
N GLN A 176 -7.28 -19.02 -7.01
CA GLN A 176 -6.60 -18.37 -8.13
C GLN A 176 -6.52 -19.24 -9.40
N VAL A 177 -6.49 -20.57 -9.29
CA VAL A 177 -6.51 -21.48 -10.45
C VAL A 177 -7.86 -21.41 -11.18
N TYR A 178 -8.97 -21.47 -10.43
CA TYR A 178 -10.31 -21.47 -11.03
C TYR A 178 -10.86 -20.06 -11.30
N PHE A 179 -10.49 -19.08 -10.48
CA PHE A 179 -10.91 -17.68 -10.54
C PHE A 179 -9.67 -16.77 -10.59
N PRO A 180 -9.03 -16.64 -11.76
CA PRO A 180 -7.79 -15.88 -11.88
C PRO A 180 -8.04 -14.38 -11.66
N LYS A 181 -7.43 -13.82 -10.60
CA LYS A 181 -7.32 -12.39 -10.39
C LYS A 181 -6.09 -11.84 -11.10
N GLU A 182 -6.23 -10.70 -11.78
CA GLU A 182 -5.13 -10.02 -12.44
C GLU A 182 -4.00 -9.68 -11.46
N GLY A 183 -2.75 -9.92 -11.88
CA GLY A 183 -1.54 -9.64 -11.10
C GLY A 183 -1.21 -10.66 -9.99
N ARG A 184 -2.17 -11.48 -9.53
CA ARG A 184 -1.93 -12.52 -8.52
C ARG A 184 -1.30 -13.76 -9.16
N LYS A 185 -0.19 -14.22 -8.61
CA LYS A 185 0.49 -15.47 -9.03
C LYS A 185 0.11 -16.64 -8.13
N LEU A 186 0.11 -17.86 -8.67
CA LEU A 186 -0.16 -19.09 -7.92
C LEU A 186 0.86 -19.34 -6.80
N THR A 187 2.13 -19.04 -7.08
CA THR A 187 3.22 -19.12 -6.12
C THR A 187 3.68 -17.71 -5.79
N ALA A 188 3.94 -17.45 -4.51
CA ALA A 188 4.45 -16.18 -4.06
C ALA A 188 5.72 -15.80 -4.85
N PRO A 189 5.79 -14.57 -5.41
CA PRO A 189 6.99 -14.07 -6.06
C PRO A 189 8.21 -14.08 -5.14
N LEU A 190 9.39 -14.38 -5.70
CA LEU A 190 10.65 -14.42 -4.95
C LEU A 190 11.05 -13.08 -4.32
N ILE A 191 10.43 -11.97 -4.75
CA ILE A 191 10.67 -10.64 -4.19
C ILE A 191 10.33 -10.57 -2.69
N PHE A 192 9.41 -11.43 -2.22
CA PHE A 192 8.99 -11.48 -0.82
C PHE A 192 9.93 -12.28 0.09
N LYS A 193 11.02 -12.84 -0.46
CA LYS A 193 12.11 -13.38 0.37
C LYS A 193 12.83 -12.24 1.07
N GLU A 194 13.23 -12.45 2.32
CA GLU A 194 13.83 -11.41 3.17
C GLU A 194 15.07 -10.74 2.56
N GLU A 195 15.92 -11.50 1.88
CA GLU A 195 17.12 -11.01 1.20
C GLU A 195 16.74 -10.00 0.10
N ASN A 196 15.74 -10.35 -0.72
CA ASN A 196 15.27 -9.52 -1.80
C ASN A 196 14.52 -8.29 -1.27
N LEU A 197 13.74 -8.43 -0.19
CA LEU A 197 13.06 -7.31 0.46
C LEU A 197 14.05 -6.25 0.95
N LYS A 198 15.14 -6.66 1.62
CA LYS A 198 16.19 -5.73 2.06
C LYS A 198 16.80 -4.96 0.90
N MET A 199 17.05 -5.64 -0.23
CA MET A 199 17.54 -4.97 -1.44
C MET A 199 16.53 -3.97 -1.99
N VAL A 200 15.24 -4.32 -2.09
CA VAL A 200 14.22 -3.40 -2.62
C VAL A 200 14.03 -2.19 -1.70
N PHE A 201 14.11 -2.39 -0.38
CA PHE A 201 14.04 -1.29 0.60
C PHE A 201 15.25 -0.36 0.52
N SER A 202 16.44 -0.86 0.20
CA SER A 202 17.61 0.00 -0.05
C SER A 202 17.49 0.90 -1.29
N GLN A 203 16.53 0.60 -2.18
CA GLN A 203 16.25 1.38 -3.38
C GLN A 203 15.10 2.38 -3.19
N ASP A 204 14.60 2.57 -1.96
CA ASP A 204 13.43 3.39 -1.63
C ASP A 204 12.11 2.98 -2.33
N ARG A 205 12.07 1.76 -2.89
CA ARG A 205 10.91 1.23 -3.65
C ARG A 205 9.90 0.52 -2.75
N HIS A 206 9.55 1.14 -1.63
CA HIS A 206 8.63 0.55 -0.66
C HIS A 206 7.19 0.46 -1.19
N GLU A 207 6.76 1.46 -1.95
CA GLU A 207 5.41 1.54 -2.52
C GLU A 207 5.13 0.36 -3.45
N ASP A 208 6.04 0.09 -4.39
CA ASP A 208 5.93 -1.03 -5.33
C ASP A 208 5.76 -2.39 -4.60
N VAL A 209 6.43 -2.59 -3.46
CA VAL A 209 6.31 -3.83 -2.67
C VAL A 209 4.95 -3.94 -2.01
N LEU A 210 4.41 -2.83 -1.49
CA LEU A 210 3.09 -2.80 -0.86
C LEU A 210 1.99 -3.03 -1.91
N ASP A 211 2.11 -2.40 -3.08
CA ASP A 211 1.20 -2.60 -4.20
C ASP A 211 1.18 -4.07 -4.66
N LEU A 212 2.37 -4.68 -4.79
CA LEU A 212 2.48 -6.11 -5.10
C LEU A 212 1.89 -6.99 -4.00
N CYS A 213 2.07 -6.62 -2.73
CA CYS A 213 1.54 -7.37 -1.59
C CYS A 213 0.01 -7.37 -1.57
N LEU A 214 -0.61 -6.21 -1.82
CA LEU A 214 -2.08 -6.03 -1.89
C LEU A 214 -2.73 -6.89 -2.98
N VAL A 215 -2.02 -7.09 -4.10
CA VAL A 215 -2.52 -7.91 -5.20
C VAL A 215 -2.28 -9.40 -4.92
N GLN A 216 -1.12 -9.74 -4.37
CA GLN A 216 -0.68 -11.13 -4.21
C GLN A 216 -1.38 -11.87 -3.06
N PHE A 217 -1.51 -11.21 -1.90
CA PHE A 217 -1.99 -11.84 -0.66
C PHE A 217 -3.33 -11.25 -0.20
N GLU A 218 -4.05 -12.01 0.63
CA GLU A 218 -5.23 -11.52 1.32
C GLU A 218 -4.83 -10.72 2.57
N PRO A 219 -5.60 -9.69 2.97
CA PRO A 219 -5.24 -8.77 4.06
C PRO A 219 -5.14 -9.44 5.44
N ASP A 220 -5.78 -10.59 5.63
CA ASP A 220 -5.75 -11.41 6.85
C ASP A 220 -4.70 -12.53 6.82
N SER A 221 -3.94 -12.65 5.72
CA SER A 221 -2.88 -13.65 5.59
C SER A 221 -1.67 -13.33 6.46
N SER A 222 -1.02 -14.35 7.01
CA SER A 222 0.20 -14.23 7.81
C SER A 222 1.35 -13.58 7.01
N ASP A 223 1.49 -13.95 5.74
CA ASP A 223 2.49 -13.39 4.83
C ASP A 223 2.28 -11.89 4.60
N PHE A 224 1.02 -11.47 4.43
CA PHE A 224 0.66 -10.07 4.23
C PHE A 224 1.07 -9.25 5.46
N ILE A 225 0.64 -9.68 6.65
CA ILE A 225 0.91 -8.99 7.91
C ILE A 225 2.42 -8.94 8.17
N ARG A 226 3.15 -10.03 7.92
CA ARG A 226 4.61 -10.08 8.09
C ARG A 226 5.34 -9.04 7.22
N ILE A 227 4.98 -8.93 5.94
CA ILE A 227 5.61 -7.97 5.02
C ILE A 227 5.33 -6.54 5.44
N TYR A 228 4.10 -6.24 5.85
CA TYR A 228 3.70 -4.92 6.35
C TYR A 228 4.43 -4.56 7.65
N ALA A 229 4.47 -5.49 8.61
CA ALA A 229 5.18 -5.30 9.87
C ALA A 229 6.69 -5.10 9.66
N GLN A 230 7.30 -5.81 8.72
CA GLN A 230 8.71 -5.62 8.39
C GLN A 230 9.00 -4.23 7.84
N LYS A 231 8.10 -3.68 7.01
CA LYS A 231 8.19 -2.30 6.54
C LYS A 231 8.03 -1.28 7.67
N GLU A 232 7.16 -1.54 8.65
CA GLU A 232 7.03 -0.71 9.85
C GLU A 232 8.29 -0.73 10.71
N SER A 233 8.89 -1.90 10.94
CA SER A 233 10.14 -2.05 11.71
C SER A 233 11.29 -1.25 11.11
N GLN A 234 11.43 -1.19 9.78
CA GLN A 234 12.46 -0.37 9.12
C GLN A 234 12.20 1.15 9.27
N ARG A 235 10.94 1.56 9.46
CA ARG A 235 10.56 2.96 9.76
C ARG A 235 10.57 3.28 11.25
N SER A 236 10.49 2.28 12.13
CA SER A 236 10.52 2.46 13.59
C SER A 236 11.78 3.21 14.02
N GLY A 237 12.93 2.98 13.38
CA GLY A 237 14.13 3.78 13.65
C GLY A 237 13.95 5.27 13.33
N TYR A 238 13.22 5.64 12.28
CA TYR A 238 12.91 7.03 11.97
C TYR A 238 11.88 7.64 12.93
N ILE A 239 10.91 6.85 13.41
CA ILE A 239 9.93 7.29 14.40
C ILE A 239 10.59 7.47 15.77
N GLU A 240 11.45 6.55 16.19
CA GLU A 240 12.25 6.66 17.41
C GLU A 240 13.21 7.84 17.34
N LEU A 241 13.93 8.04 16.21
CA LEU A 241 14.77 9.22 16.00
C LEU A 241 13.97 10.52 16.00
N ALA A 242 12.76 10.53 15.42
CA ALA A 242 11.87 11.69 15.43
C ALA A 242 11.31 11.98 16.83
N LEU A 243 10.92 10.96 17.60
CA LEU A 243 10.48 11.09 18.99
C LEU A 243 11.62 11.60 19.88
N GLN A 244 12.83 11.06 19.72
CA GLN A 244 14.02 11.48 20.45
C GLN A 244 14.41 12.93 20.10
N ALA A 245 14.28 13.34 18.83
CA ALA A 245 14.45 14.74 18.43
C ALA A 245 13.37 15.66 19.00
N HIS A 246 12.12 15.20 19.08
CA HIS A 246 11.02 15.95 19.70
C HIS A 246 11.25 16.13 21.21
N GLU A 247 11.65 15.08 21.93
CA GLU A 247 12.00 15.16 23.35
C GLU A 247 13.17 16.12 23.61
N GLN A 248 14.20 16.10 22.75
CA GLN A 248 15.33 17.03 22.84
C GLN A 248 14.94 18.49 22.57
N THR A 249 14.03 18.75 21.62
CA THR A 249 13.55 20.12 21.36
C THR A 249 12.66 20.64 22.49
N VAL A 250 11.80 19.78 23.06
CA VAL A 250 11.00 20.11 24.24
C VAL A 250 11.90 20.41 25.44
N ALA A 251 12.92 19.57 25.70
CA ALA A 251 13.87 19.78 26.79
C ALA A 251 14.67 21.09 26.63
N LYS A 252 15.10 21.43 25.40
CA LYS A 252 15.80 22.70 25.13
C LYS A 252 14.90 23.93 25.28
N SER A 253 13.62 23.82 24.91
CA SER A 253 12.64 24.90 25.08
C SER A 253 12.21 25.12 26.53
N ALA A 254 12.37 24.11 27.40
CA ALA A 254 12.10 24.22 28.83
C ALA A 254 13.29 24.76 29.64
N SER A 255 14.49 24.75 29.07
CA SER A 255 15.73 25.26 29.69
C SER A 255 16.10 26.70 29.29
N ALA A 256 15.28 27.36 28.48
CA ALA A 256 15.42 28.76 28.05
C ALA A 256 14.28 29.59 28.62
#